data_AF-A0A949F5D1-F1
#
_entry.id   AF-A0A949F5D1-F1
#
_cell.length_a   1.000
_cell.length_b   1.000
_cell.length_c   1.000
_cell.angle_alpha   90.00
_cell.angle_beta   90.00
_cell.angle_gamma   90.00
#
_symmetry.space_group_name_H-M   'P 1'
#
loop_
_entity.id
_entity.type
_entity.pdbx_description
1 polymer ?
#
loop_
_entity_poly.entity_id
_entity_poly.type
_entity_poly.pdbx_seq_one_letter_code
_entity_poly.pdbx_strand_id
1 'polypeptide(L)' 'MVKVKTFTKYDFSSYQPTYELEKLDEQVNAFFQKENISRVISLCDTATNNENGQIMGIIRVVTYETPVNK' A
#
# COMPACT_ATOMS: atom_id res chain seq x y z
N MET A 1 -15.54 -10.16 7.42
CA MET A 1 -14.39 -10.29 8.35
C MET A 1 -13.42 -9.16 8.08
N VAL A 2 -12.92 -8.49 9.12
CA VAL A 2 -11.90 -7.43 9.00
C VAL A 2 -10.53 -8.08 8.78
N LYS A 3 -9.78 -7.58 7.80
CA LYS A 3 -8.47 -8.06 7.39
C LYS A 3 -7.50 -6.88 7.23
N VAL A 4 -6.21 -7.19 7.29
CA VAL A 4 -5.13 -6.21 7.08
C VAL A 4 -4.19 -6.74 6.01
N LYS A 5 -3.80 -5.88 5.06
CA LYS A 5 -2.78 -6.17 4.05
C LYS A 5 -1.74 -5.06 4.03
N THR A 6 -0.47 -5.44 4.05
CA THR A 6 0.66 -4.52 3.92
C THR A 6 1.25 -4.60 2.51
N PHE A 7 1.58 -3.44 1.96
CA PHE A 7 2.30 -3.23 0.71
C PHE A 7 3.59 -2.51 1.01
N THR A 8 4.66 -2.92 0.34
CA THR A 8 5.99 -2.36 0.54
C THR A 8 6.61 -2.06 -0.80
N LYS A 9 7.16 -0.86 -0.95
CA LYS A 9 7.91 -0.45 -2.13
C LYS A 9 9.31 -0.05 -1.70
N TYR A 10 10.30 -0.83 -2.14
CA TYR A 10 11.69 -0.77 -1.65
C TYR A 10 12.65 -0.02 -2.57
N ASP A 11 12.18 0.46 -3.74
CA ASP A 11 12.98 1.27 -4.65
C ASP A 11 12.25 2.59 -4.89
N PHE A 12 12.39 3.49 -3.92
CA PHE A 12 12.03 4.89 -4.10
C PHE A 12 13.27 5.58 -4.67
N SER A 13 13.56 5.33 -5.96
CA SER A 13 14.63 6.07 -6.62
C SER A 13 14.34 7.55 -6.41
N SER A 14 15.33 8.29 -5.91
CA SER A 14 15.19 9.69 -5.50
C SER A 14 14.81 10.66 -6.63
N TYR A 15 14.56 10.13 -7.84
CA TYR A 15 14.31 10.89 -9.05
C TYR A 15 12.84 10.91 -9.48
N GLN A 16 11.98 9.97 -9.04
CA GLN A 16 10.56 9.95 -9.43
C GLN A 16 9.56 9.53 -8.33
N PRO A 17 9.51 10.22 -7.16
CA PRO A 17 8.56 9.95 -6.09
C PRO A 17 7.10 9.74 -6.52
N THR A 18 6.60 10.62 -7.40
CA THR A 18 5.20 10.57 -7.86
C THR A 18 4.90 9.28 -8.62
N TYR A 19 5.79 8.89 -9.54
CA TYR A 19 5.62 7.67 -10.32
C TYR A 19 5.59 6.42 -9.44
N GLU A 20 6.45 6.37 -8.41
CA GLU A 20 6.47 5.21 -7.50
C GLU A 20 5.22 5.13 -6.62
N LEU A 21 4.63 6.27 -6.23
CA LEU A 21 3.34 6.32 -5.54
C LEU A 21 2.19 5.90 -6.45
N GLU A 22 2.18 6.36 -7.71
CA GLU A 22 1.19 5.93 -8.72
C GLU A 22 1.26 4.41 -8.94
N LYS A 23 2.46 3.83 -9.02
CA LYS A 23 2.63 2.37 -9.11
C LYS A 23 2.15 1.63 -7.88
N LEU A 24 2.35 2.19 -6.69
CA LEU A 24 1.80 1.62 -5.47
C LEU A 24 0.27 1.67 -5.47
N ASP A 25 -0.33 2.77 -5.92
CA ASP A 25 -1.78 2.90 -6.08
C ASP A 25 -2.33 1.87 -7.07
N GLU A 26 -1.71 1.69 -8.23
CA GLU A 26 -2.07 0.66 -9.21
C GLU A 26 -2.09 -0.74 -8.58
N GLN A 27 -1.05 -1.09 -7.80
CA GLN A 27 -0.95 -2.38 -7.12
C GLN A 27 -2.05 -2.59 -6.08
N VAL A 28 -2.33 -1.57 -5.27
CA VAL A 28 -3.38 -1.61 -4.24
C VAL A 28 -4.75 -1.75 -4.89
N ASN A 29 -5.02 -1.01 -5.97
CA ASN A 29 -6.27 -1.08 -6.71
C ASN A 29 -6.47 -2.45 -7.37
N ALA A 30 -5.43 -3.03 -7.97
CA ALA A 30 -5.48 -4.38 -8.52
C ALA A 30 -5.80 -5.42 -7.44
N PHE A 31 -5.25 -5.26 -6.23
CA PHE A 31 -5.60 -6.10 -5.09
C PHE A 31 -7.06 -5.95 -4.65
N PHE A 32 -7.58 -4.71 -4.61
CA PHE A 32 -8.98 -4.45 -4.22
C PHE A 32 -9.96 -5.16 -5.16
N GLN A 33 -9.70 -5.10 -6.47
CA GLN A 33 -10.50 -5.79 -7.48
C GLN A 33 -10.38 -7.31 -7.36
N LYS A 34 -9.15 -7.85 -7.24
CA LYS A 34 -8.91 -9.28 -7.13
C LYS A 34 -9.61 -9.91 -5.93
N GLU A 35 -9.57 -9.24 -4.77
CA GLU A 35 -10.14 -9.79 -3.54
C GLU A 35 -11.62 -9.48 -3.34
N ASN A 36 -12.25 -8.73 -4.25
CA ASN A 36 -13.63 -8.26 -4.14
C ASN A 36 -13.88 -7.57 -2.79
N ILE A 37 -13.00 -6.62 -2.45
CA ILE A 37 -13.11 -5.88 -1.19
C ILE A 37 -14.40 -5.06 -1.21
N SER A 38 -15.25 -5.27 -0.21
CA SER A 38 -16.54 -4.58 -0.09
C SER A 38 -16.41 -3.21 0.59
N ARG A 39 -15.39 -3.04 1.43
CA ARG A 39 -15.14 -1.81 2.18
C ARG A 39 -13.68 -1.68 2.58
N VAL A 40 -13.10 -0.51 2.34
CA VAL A 40 -11.84 -0.10 2.97
C VAL A 40 -12.16 0.64 4.26
N ILE A 41 -11.60 0.19 5.38
CA ILE A 41 -11.79 0.79 6.71
C ILE A 41 -10.74 1.88 6.93
N SER A 42 -9.49 1.58 6.61
CA SER A 42 -8.39 2.54 6.73
C SER A 42 -7.26 2.24 5.74
N LEU A 43 -6.53 3.29 5.39
CA LEU A 43 -5.29 3.24 4.63
C LEU A 43 -4.30 4.17 5.32
N CYS A 44 -3.10 3.67 5.62
CA CYS A 44 -2.06 4.43 6.30
C CYS A 44 -0.71 4.18 5.63
N ASP A 45 0.05 5.25 5.45
CA ASP A 45 1.36 5.26 4.80
C ASP A 45 2.44 5.72 5.77
N THR A 46 3.61 5.08 5.73
CA THR A 46 4.82 5.56 6.38
C THR A 46 6.02 5.41 5.47
N ALA A 47 6.86 6.45 5.43
CA ALA A 47 8.17 6.34 4.79
C ALA A 47 9.10 5.47 5.63
N THR A 48 10.03 4.79 4.97
CA THR A 48 11.20 4.19 5.61
C THR A 48 12.44 5.01 5.28
N ASN A 49 13.35 5.11 6.25
CA ASN A 49 14.57 5.88 6.10
C ASN A 49 15.80 4.97 6.25
N ASN A 50 16.88 5.29 5.54
CA ASN A 50 18.19 4.70 5.83
C ASN A 50 18.80 5.32 7.10
N GLU A 51 19.98 4.84 7.47
CA GLU A 51 20.76 5.34 8.61
C GLU A 51 21.10 6.84 8.51
N ASN A 52 21.11 7.40 7.30
CA ASN A 52 21.36 8.83 7.04
C ASN A 52 20.06 9.69 7.05
N GLY A 53 18.92 9.10 7.38
CA GLY A 53 17.62 9.79 7.38
C GLY A 53 16.99 10.00 6.00
N GLN A 54 17.58 9.44 4.94
CA GLN A 54 17.05 9.56 3.58
C GLN A 54 15.92 8.55 3.34
N ILE A 55 14.84 8.98 2.69
CA ILE A 55 13.72 8.10 2.35
C ILE A 55 14.20 7.02 1.37
N MET A 56 13.97 5.76 1.72
CA MET A 56 14.29 4.59 0.89
C MET A 56 13.06 3.95 0.26
N GLY A 57 11.90 4.14 0.87
CA GLY A 57 10.71 3.39 0.53
C GLY A 57 9.50 3.87 1.29
N ILE A 58 8.39 3.18 1.01
CA ILE A 58 7.11 3.43 1.65
C ILE A 58 6.46 2.09 2.03
N ILE A 59 5.85 2.07 3.19
CA ILE A 59 5.00 0.99 3.68
C ILE A 59 3.58 1.53 3.70
N ARG A 60 2.67 0.84 3.02
CA ARG A 60 1.24 1.13 3.02
C ARG A 60 0.48 -0.01 3.65
N VAL A 61 -0.36 0.29 4.63
CA VAL A 61 -1.20 -0.69 5.33
C VAL A 61 -2.65 -0.39 5.03
N VAL A 62 -3.38 -1.40 4.55
CA VAL A 62 -4.81 -1.31 4.28
C VAL A 62 -5.58 -2.23 5.22
N THR A 63 -6.54 -1.67 5.95
CA THR A 63 -7.54 -2.42 6.72
C THR A 63 -8.82 -2.47 5.92
N TYR A 64 -9.39 -3.65 5.71
CA TYR A 64 -10.50 -3.85 4.80
C TYR A 64 -11.44 -4.99 5.22
N GLU A 65 -12.63 -5.01 4.63
CA GLU A 65 -13.60 -6.08 4.78
C GLU A 65 -13.76 -6.83 3.45
N THR A 66 -13.81 -8.16 3.54
CA THR A 66 -14.31 -8.99 2.45
C THR A 66 -15.74 -9.45 2.77
N PRO A 67 -16.58 -9.68 1.75
CA PRO A 67 -17.87 -10.33 1.91
C PRO A 67 -17.73 -11.62 2.74
N VAL A 68 -18.74 -11.91 3.56
CA VAL A 68 -18.77 -13.10 4.43
C VAL A 68 -19.06 -14.37 3.62
N ASN A 69 -19.64 -14.24 2.41
CA ASN A 69 -19.97 -15.35 1.53
C ASN A 69 -18.92 -15.46 0.42
N LYS A 70 -17.97 -16.38 0.56
CA LYS A 70 -17.14 -16.93 -0.53
C LYS A 70 -17.41 -18.42 -0.63
#